data_AF-A0A0C3PJ81-F1
#
_entry.id   AF-A0A0C3PJ81-F1
#
_cell.length_a   1.000
_cell.length_b   1.000
_cell.length_c   1.000
_cell.angle_alpha   90.00
_cell.angle_beta   90.00
_cell.angle_gamma   90.00
#
_symmetry.space_group_name_H-M   'P 1'
#
loop_
_entity.id
_entity.type
_entity.pdbx_description
1 polymer ?
#
loop_
_entity_poly.entity_id
_entity_poly.type
_entity_poly.pdbx_seq_one_letter_code
_entity_poly.pdbx_strand_id
1 'polypeptide(L)'
;MSSADDSILPGDIVAVNHGIYGRKEGLVVGSHVDYAGRQVVEVQLEPGEVYHAWYPSVTRVRRTTTYLSPAPHKVRTVERRVYW
;
A
#
# COMPACT_ATOMS: atom_id res chain seq x y z
N MET A 1 13.55 11.52 14.88
CA MET A 1 13.93 10.45 13.94
C MET A 1 12.66 9.94 13.31
N SER A 2 12.52 10.06 11.99
CA SER A 2 11.37 9.54 11.25
C SER A 2 11.53 8.02 11.19
N SER A 3 10.95 7.30 12.16
CA SER A 3 10.64 5.88 12.00
C SER A 3 9.55 5.80 10.94
N ALA A 4 9.95 5.84 9.67
CA ALA A 4 9.05 5.42 8.61
C ALA A 4 8.81 3.95 8.89
N ASP A 5 7.68 3.61 9.51
CA ASP A 5 7.33 2.26 9.87
C ASP A 5 7.60 1.34 8.67
N ASP A 6 8.56 0.42 8.85
CA ASP A 6 8.89 -0.65 7.89
C ASP A 6 7.75 -1.68 7.76
N SER A 7 6.61 -1.42 8.43
CA SER A 7 5.38 -2.14 8.24
C SER A 7 4.94 -2.06 6.78
N ILE A 8 4.84 -3.23 6.15
CA ILE A 8 4.23 -3.41 4.84
C ILE A 8 2.75 -3.13 5.00
N LEU A 9 2.22 -2.16 4.24
CA LEU A 9 0.82 -1.77 4.29
C LEU A 9 0.08 -2.24 3.03
N PRO A 10 -1.24 -2.47 3.11
CA PRO A 10 -2.07 -2.66 1.92
C PRO A 10 -1.89 -1.50 0.91
N GLY A 11 -1.74 -1.84 -0.37
CA GLY A 11 -1.46 -0.91 -1.45
C GLY A 11 0.03 -0.73 -1.78
N ASP A 12 0.94 -1.25 -0.96
CA ASP A 12 2.36 -1.29 -1.30
C ASP A 12 2.65 -2.30 -2.42
N ILE A 13 3.66 -2.03 -3.24
CA ILE A 13 4.16 -2.99 -4.22
C ILE A 13 5.38 -3.69 -3.62
N VAL A 14 5.29 -5.01 -3.53
CA VAL A 14 6.33 -5.87 -2.95
C VAL A 14 6.80 -6.89 -3.98
N ALA A 15 8.08 -7.23 -3.94
CA ALA A 15 8.62 -8.37 -4.65
C ALA A 15 8.62 -9.59 -3.72
N VAL A 16 7.96 -10.64 -4.17
CA VAL A 16 7.93 -11.94 -3.51
C VAL A 16 8.76 -12.93 -4.31
N ASN A 17 9.49 -13.81 -3.61
CA ASN A 17 10.15 -14.94 -4.26
C ASN A 17 9.15 -16.08 -4.44
N HIS A 18 8.55 -16.16 -5.62
CA HIS A 18 7.50 -17.11 -5.98
C HIS A 18 8.08 -18.43 -6.50
N GLY A 19 8.83 -19.13 -5.64
CA GLY A 19 9.36 -20.48 -5.89
C GLY A 19 9.92 -20.69 -7.30
N ILE A 20 9.25 -21.55 -8.08
CA ILE A 20 9.62 -21.95 -9.46
C ILE A 20 9.69 -20.75 -10.42
N TYR A 21 8.92 -19.70 -10.18
CA TYR A 21 8.82 -18.52 -11.04
C TYR A 21 9.80 -17.41 -10.65
N GLY A 22 10.55 -17.57 -9.55
CA GLY A 22 11.52 -16.60 -9.06
C GLY A 22 10.89 -15.33 -8.49
N ARG A 23 11.63 -14.21 -8.56
CA ARG A 23 11.20 -12.92 -8.00
C ARG A 23 10.11 -12.30 -8.86
N LYS A 24 8.92 -12.10 -8.28
CA LYS A 24 7.77 -11.48 -8.94
C LYS A 24 7.24 -10.33 -8.10
N GLU A 25 6.84 -9.26 -8.75
CA GLU A 25 6.21 -8.11 -8.10
C GLU A 25 4.71 -8.30 -8.00
N GLY A 26 4.13 -7.80 -6.91
CA GLY A 26 2.69 -7.83 -6.70
C GLY A 26 2.23 -6.77 -5.72
N LEU A 27 0.92 -6.53 -5.73
CA LEU A 27 0.27 -5.55 -4.88
C LEU A 27 -0.09 -6.21 -3.54
N VAL A 28 0.25 -5.56 -2.44
CA VAL A 28 -0.19 -6.00 -1.12
C VAL A 28 -1.68 -5.70 -0.96
N VAL A 29 -2.47 -6.73 -0.71
CA VAL A 29 -3.91 -6.62 -0.47
C VAL A 29 -4.21 -6.63 1.03
N GLY A 30 -3.43 -7.38 1.80
CA GLY A 30 -3.64 -7.54 3.23
C GLY A 30 -2.40 -8.07 3.95
N SER A 31 -2.48 -8.08 5.28
CA SER A 31 -1.56 -8.86 6.10
C SER A 31 -2.29 -9.36 7.35
N HIS A 32 -1.93 -10.55 7.80
CA HIS A 32 -2.47 -11.17 9.00
C HIS A 32 -1.36 -11.92 9.75
N VAL A 33 -1.64 -12.34 10.98
CA VAL A 33 -0.70 -13.13 11.79
C VAL A 33 -1.20 -14.57 11.82
N ASP A 34 -0.33 -15.52 11.47
CA ASP A 34 -0.66 -16.94 11.52
C ASP A 34 -0.69 -17.47 12.98
N TYR A 35 -1.14 -18.72 13.15
CA TYR A 35 -1.18 -19.38 14.46
C TYR A 35 0.20 -19.53 15.13
N ALA A 36 1.28 -19.38 14.37
CA ALA A 36 2.66 -19.43 14.85
C ALA A 36 3.23 -18.03 15.19
N GLY A 37 2.40 -16.98 15.12
CA GLY A 37 2.80 -15.61 15.44
C GLY A 37 3.60 -14.92 14.33
N ARG A 38 3.65 -15.48 13.12
CA ARG A 38 4.36 -14.89 11.98
C ARG A 38 3.43 -13.99 11.18
N GLN A 39 3.93 -12.83 10.76
CA GLN A 39 3.21 -11.95 9.86
C GLN A 39 3.26 -12.50 8.43
N VAL A 40 2.08 -12.78 7.90
CA VAL A 40 1.84 -13.21 6.53
C VAL A 40 1.27 -12.02 5.75
N VAL A 41 1.85 -11.74 4.59
CA VAL A 41 1.41 -10.70 3.67
C VAL A 41 0.72 -11.37 2.49
N GLU A 42 -0.46 -10.88 2.16
CA GLU A 42 -1.24 -11.31 1.01
C GLU A 42 -0.93 -10.40 -0.16
N VAL A 43 -0.36 -11.00 -1.21
CA VAL A 43 0.14 -10.28 -2.38
C VAL A 43 -0.61 -10.77 -3.61
N GLN A 44 -1.30 -9.87 -4.28
CA GLN A 44 -1.95 -10.16 -5.56
C GLN A 44 -0.92 -10.09 -6.69
N LEU A 45 -0.73 -11.23 -7.35
CA LEU A 45 0.11 -11.39 -8.52
C LEU A 45 -0.80 -11.42 -9.76
N GLU A 46 -0.39 -10.73 -10.83
CA GLU A 46 -1.09 -10.87 -12.11
C GLU A 46 -0.82 -12.27 -12.69
N PRO A 47 -1.85 -13.00 -13.17
CA PRO A 47 -3.15 -12.51 -13.67
C PRO A 47 -4.34 -12.65 -12.68
N GLY A 48 -4.12 -12.69 -11.37
CA GLY A 48 -5.20 -12.67 -10.36
C GLY A 48 -5.00 -13.58 -9.15
N GLU A 49 -3.87 -14.26 -9.04
CA GLU A 49 -3.58 -15.15 -7.91
C GLU A 49 -3.20 -14.34 -6.66
N VAL A 50 -3.70 -14.76 -5.49
CA VAL A 50 -3.30 -14.19 -4.20
C VAL A 50 -2.27 -15.12 -3.56
N TYR A 51 -1.04 -14.63 -3.44
CA TYR A 51 0.07 -15.34 -2.88
C TYR A 51 0.30 -14.93 -1.43
N HIS A 52 0.45 -15.91 -0.55
CA HIS A 52 0.74 -15.70 0.86
C HIS A 52 2.25 -15.79 1.09
N ALA A 53 2.86 -14.69 1.48
CA ALA A 53 4.30 -14.61 1.65
C ALA A 53 4.64 -14.11 3.06
N TRP A 54 5.68 -14.69 3.66
CA TRP A 54 6.16 -14.28 4.98
C TRP A 54 7.63 -13.86 4.88
N TYR A 55 8.10 -13.11 5.87
CA TYR A 55 9.50 -12.70 5.94
C TYR A 55 10.44 -13.94 6.02
N PRO A 56 11.56 -14.00 5.27
CA PRO A 56 12.19 -12.97 4.43
C PRO A 56 11.85 -13.04 2.94
N SER A 57 10.86 -13.85 2.54
CA SER A 57 10.51 -14.04 1.13
C SER A 57 9.88 -12.81 0.47
N VAL A 58 9.50 -11.82 1.27
CA VAL A 58 8.92 -10.54 0.86
C VAL A 58 9.97 -9.44 0.98
N THR A 59 10.19 -8.70 -0.10
CA THR A 59 11.01 -7.50 -0.12
C THR A 59 10.18 -6.32 -0.62
N ARG A 60 10.16 -5.21 0.13
CA ARG A 60 9.43 -4.01 -0.28
C ARG A 60 10.14 -3.37 -1.48
N VAL A 61 9.42 -3.18 -2.59
CA VAL A 61 9.99 -2.59 -3.82
C VAL A 61 9.62 -1.13 -3.92
N ARG A 62 8.36 -0.78 -3.66
CA ARG A 62 7.88 0.58 -3.81
C ARG A 62 6.73 0.87 -2.85
N ARG A 63 6.95 1.86 -1.98
CA ARG A 63 5.87 2.50 -1.23
C ARG A 63 5.21 3.52 -2.14
N THR A 64 4.01 3.24 -2.64
CA THR A 64 3.24 4.21 -3.41
C THR A 64 2.41 5.04 -2.42
N THR A 65 3.05 6.01 -1.77
CA THR A 65 2.34 7.00 -0.95
C THR A 65 1.72 8.07 -1.84
N THR A 66 0.64 7.75 -2.53
CA THR A 66 -0.24 8.80 -3.07
C THR A 66 -1.16 9.24 -1.94
N TYR A 67 -0.64 10.06 -1.03
CA TYR A 67 -1.52 10.96 -0.30
C TYR A 67 -2.02 11.96 -1.35
N LEU A 68 -3.17 11.68 -1.96
CA LEU A 68 -3.98 12.72 -2.57
C LEU A 68 -4.30 13.69 -1.43
N SER A 69 -3.42 14.66 -1.22
CA SER A 69 -3.74 15.82 -0.42
C SER A 69 -5.01 16.39 -1.06
N PRO A 70 -6.17 16.39 -0.38
CA PRO A 70 -7.37 16.97 -0.96
C PRO A 70 -7.00 18.41 -1.29
N ALA A 71 -6.89 18.71 -2.60
CA ALA A 71 -6.59 20.06 -3.04
C ALA A 71 -7.60 20.96 -2.32
N PRO A 72 -7.17 22.01 -1.60
CA PRO A 72 -8.11 22.85 -0.88
C PRO A 72 -9.10 23.37 -1.91
N HIS A 73 -10.37 22.95 -1.79
CA HIS A 73 -11.45 23.43 -2.63
C HIS A 73 -11.33 24.95 -2.63
N LYS A 74 -11.03 25.56 -3.78
CA LYS A 74 -11.03 27.02 -3.92
C LYS A 74 -12.47 27.48 -3.74
N VAL A 75 -12.89 27.67 -2.49
CA VAL A 75 -14.17 28.28 -2.17
C VAL A 75 -14.07 29.73 -2.61
N ARG A 76 -14.74 30.06 -3.71
CA ARG A 76 -14.85 31.44 -4.17
C ARG A 76 -15.95 32.12 -3.36
N THR A 77 -15.56 32.85 -2.31
CA THR A 77 -16.48 33.73 -1.58
C THR A 77 -16.91 34.85 -2.52
N VAL A 78 -18.21 34.94 -2.82
CA VAL A 78 -18.79 36.07 -3.57
C VAL A 78 -19.39 37.03 -2.54
N GLU A 79 -18.74 38.16 -2.30
CA GLU A 79 -19.32 39.24 -1.52
C GLU A 79 -20.39 39.97 -2.34
N ARG A 80 -21.66 39.86 -1.93
CA ARG A 80 -22.77 40.68 -2.46
C ARG A 80 -22.90 41.93 -1.59
N ARG A 81 -22.58 43.11 -2.14
CA ARG A 81 -22.95 44.39 -1.53
C ARG A 81 -24.30 44.84 -2.07
N VAL A 82 -25.27 44.97 -1.18
CA VAL A 82 -26.60 45.53 -1.47
C VAL A 82 -26.54 47.01 -1.10
N TYR A 83 -26.82 47.89 -2.07
CA TYR A 83 -27.05 49.31 -1.83
C TYR A 83 -28.55 49.55 -1.96
N TRP A 84 -29.14 50.10 -0.91
CA TRP A 84 -30.52 50.61 -0.87
C TRP A 84 -30.58 52.04 -1.39
#